data_AF-A0A0M7BCJ9-F1
#
_entry.id   AF-A0A0M7BCJ9-F1
#
_cell.length_a   1.000
_cell.length_b   1.000
_cell.length_c   1.000
_cell.angle_alpha   90.00
_cell.angle_beta   90.00
_cell.angle_gamma   90.00
#
_symmetry.space_group_name_H-M   'P 1'
#
loop_
_entity.id
_entity.type
_entity.pdbx_description
1 polymer ?
#
loop_
_entity_poly.entity_id
_entity_poly.type
_entity_poly.pdbx_seq_one_letter_code
_entity_poly.pdbx_strand_id
1 'polypeptide(L)'
;MAAARIIPIHKTLLDLGLLRLVAHRKAQGQEWLFPEIERCAAKGRLSGTFTKTFTYYRIAEGVYDPLRDFHALRTNFNVMLKRRHCPLEIRKRLIGHELKDVTEEHYDPEGSPIVECHIPEGSMAVS
;
A
#
# COMPACT_ATOMS: atom_id res chain seq x y z
N MET A 1 13.81 -8.14 10.43
CA MET A 1 14.21 -6.97 9.61
C MET A 1 13.00 -6.53 8.79
N ALA A 2 12.67 -5.24 8.76
CA ALA A 2 11.66 -4.74 7.84
C ALA A 2 12.30 -4.66 6.45
N ALA A 3 11.80 -5.43 5.48
CA ALA A 3 12.32 -5.39 4.11
C ALA A 3 12.01 -4.02 3.47
N ALA A 4 13.05 -3.27 3.10
CA ALA A 4 12.93 -2.02 2.36
C ALA A 4 12.54 -2.32 0.91
N ARG A 5 11.62 -1.53 0.36
CA ARG A 5 11.13 -1.69 -1.02
C ARG A 5 10.74 -0.35 -1.60
N ILE A 6 10.94 -0.19 -2.90
CA ILE A 6 10.53 0.98 -3.66
C ILE A 6 9.15 0.70 -4.22
N ILE A 7 8.18 1.58 -3.92
CA ILE A 7 6.79 1.45 -4.38
C ILE A 7 6.46 2.67 -5.25
N PRO A 8 5.99 2.48 -6.49
CA PRO A 8 5.52 3.59 -7.32
C PRO A 8 4.29 4.23 -6.68
N ILE A 9 4.27 5.56 -6.63
CA ILE A 9 3.14 6.34 -6.11
C ILE A 9 2.23 6.70 -7.28
N HIS A 10 0.97 6.30 -7.21
CA HIS A 10 -0.02 6.62 -8.24
C HIS A 10 -0.24 8.13 -8.34
N LYS A 11 -0.45 8.64 -9.57
CA LYS A 11 -0.65 10.07 -9.84
C LYS A 11 -1.75 10.69 -8.96
N THR A 12 -2.86 9.98 -8.76
CA THR A 12 -3.96 10.42 -7.87
C THR A 12 -3.48 10.76 -6.45
N LEU A 13 -2.53 10.02 -5.88
CA LEU A 13 -1.99 10.33 -4.55
C LEU A 13 -1.12 11.59 -4.57
N LEU A 14 -0.41 11.83 -5.67
CA LEU A 14 0.35 13.06 -5.89
C LEU A 14 -0.60 14.27 -6.00
N ASP A 15 -1.67 14.14 -6.79
CA ASP A 15 -2.66 15.18 -7.02
C ASP A 15 -3.42 15.52 -5.72
N LEU A 16 -3.80 14.49 -4.95
CA LEU A 16 -4.35 14.62 -3.59
C LEU A 16 -3.39 15.33 -2.62
N GLY A 17 -2.10 15.41 -2.95
CA GLY A 17 -1.13 16.20 -2.21
C GLY A 17 -0.29 15.41 -1.23
N LEU A 18 -0.09 14.09 -1.44
CA LEU A 18 0.74 13.28 -0.55
C LEU A 18 2.14 13.89 -0.35
N LEU A 19 2.79 14.38 -1.42
CA LEU A 19 4.10 15.03 -1.30
C LEU A 19 4.04 16.38 -0.59
N ARG A 20 2.93 17.12 -0.72
CA ARG A 20 2.72 18.36 0.04
C ARG A 20 2.61 18.06 1.54
N LEU A 21 1.87 17.00 1.89
CA LEU A 21 1.78 16.52 3.28
C LEU A 21 3.15 16.12 3.82
N VAL A 22 3.94 15.36 3.05
CA VAL A 22 5.32 14.98 3.45
C VAL A 22 6.17 16.21 3.74
N ALA A 23 6.19 17.19 2.84
CA ALA A 23 6.97 18.42 3.00
C ALA A 23 6.51 19.22 4.23
N HIS A 24 5.20 19.33 4.43
CA HIS A 24 4.62 20.00 5.58
C HIS A 24 5.02 19.34 6.91
N ARG A 25 4.94 18.00 6.99
CA ARG A 25 5.34 17.25 8.19
C ARG A 25 6.82 17.37 8.50
N LYS A 26 7.68 17.34 7.47
CA LYS A 26 9.12 17.60 7.62
C LYS A 26 9.40 19.00 8.16
N ALA A 27 8.72 20.02 7.65
CA ALA A 27 8.87 21.40 8.15
C ALA A 27 8.45 21.55 9.61
N GLN A 28 7.52 20.71 10.09
CA GLN A 28 7.09 20.64 11.48
C GLN A 28 7.99 19.77 12.37
N GLY A 29 9.09 19.22 11.83
CA GLY A 29 9.97 18.30 12.56
C GLY A 29 9.34 16.94 12.88
N GLN A 30 8.25 16.57 12.20
CA GLN A 30 7.54 15.31 12.43
C GLN A 30 8.22 14.18 11.65
N GLU A 31 8.50 13.08 12.35
CA GLU A 31 9.02 11.85 11.72
C GLU A 31 7.92 11.02 11.03
N TRP A 32 6.66 11.24 11.43
CA TRP A 32 5.50 10.46 10.97
C TRP A 32 4.58 11.31 10.09
N LEU A 33 3.95 10.67 9.10
CA LEU A 33 2.99 11.36 8.23
C LEU A 33 1.68 11.73 8.95
N PHE A 34 1.26 10.88 9.88
CA PHE A 34 0.02 11.02 10.65
C PHE A 34 0.34 11.05 12.16
N PRO A 35 1.01 12.11 12.65
CA PRO A 35 1.39 12.23 14.06
C PRO A 35 0.18 12.28 15.01
N GLU A 36 -0.98 12.70 14.52
CA GLU A 36 -2.24 12.76 15.26
C GLU A 36 -2.84 11.40 15.62
N ILE A 37 -2.39 10.32 14.98
CA ILE A 37 -2.91 8.97 15.27
C ILE A 37 -2.20 8.42 16.50
N GLU A 38 -2.92 8.39 17.62
CA GLU A 38 -2.39 7.91 18.90
C GLU A 38 -1.90 6.45 18.82
N ARG A 39 -0.72 6.20 19.41
CA ARG A 39 -0.23 4.83 19.59
C ARG A 39 -1.13 4.13 20.60
N CYS A 40 -1.69 2.98 20.23
CA CYS A 40 -2.47 2.18 21.16
C CYS A 40 -1.59 1.78 22.37
N ALA A 41 -1.87 2.39 23.54
CA ALA A 41 -1.08 2.27 24.77
C ALA A 41 -0.86 0.82 25.23
N ALA A 42 -1.79 -0.08 24.90
CA ALA A 42 -1.76 -1.47 25.35
C ALA A 42 -0.78 -2.40 24.61
N LYS A 43 -0.29 -2.03 23.41
CA LYS A 43 0.59 -2.92 22.61
C LYS A 43 1.74 -2.21 21.89
N GLY A 44 1.85 -0.89 21.93
CA GLY A 44 2.85 -0.12 21.16
C GLY A 44 2.71 -0.28 19.63
N ARG A 45 1.63 -0.91 19.15
CA ARG A 45 1.39 -1.21 17.74
C ARG A 45 0.43 -0.18 17.14
N LEU A 46 0.90 0.56 16.15
CA LEU A 46 0.11 1.52 15.37
C LEU A 46 -1.03 0.85 14.59
N SER A 47 -0.86 -0.41 14.17
CA SER A 47 -1.81 -1.11 13.30
C SER A 47 -3.23 -1.18 13.87
N GLY A 48 -3.36 -1.37 15.19
CA GLY A 48 -4.67 -1.41 15.84
C GLY A 48 -5.40 -0.07 15.80
N THR A 49 -4.67 1.04 16.03
CA THR A 49 -5.26 2.38 15.94
C THR A 49 -5.65 2.71 14.52
N PHE A 50 -4.78 2.45 13.53
CA PHE A 50 -5.09 2.71 12.12
C PHE A 50 -6.36 2.00 11.65
N THR A 51 -6.56 0.72 12.02
CA THR A 51 -7.80 0.00 11.69
C THR A 51 -9.03 0.65 12.31
N LYS A 52 -8.94 1.12 13.57
CA LYS A 52 -10.04 1.82 14.24
C LYS A 52 -10.32 3.18 13.60
N THR A 53 -9.30 4.01 13.42
CA THR A 53 -9.42 5.33 12.79
C THR A 53 -10.02 5.22 11.39
N PHE A 54 -9.56 4.27 10.57
CA PHE A 54 -10.11 4.01 9.25
C PHE A 54 -11.57 3.55 9.30
N THR A 55 -11.94 2.77 10.32
CA THR A 55 -13.33 2.34 10.52
C THR A 55 -14.23 3.51 10.86
N TYR A 56 -13.82 4.38 11.79
CA TYR A 56 -14.58 5.59 12.14
C TYR A 56 -14.70 6.56 10.97
N TYR A 57 -13.62 6.74 10.20
CA TYR A 57 -13.65 7.53 8.97
C TYR A 57 -14.72 7.02 8.00
N ARG A 58 -14.73 5.71 7.70
CA ARG A 58 -15.73 5.14 6.78
C ARG A 58 -17.17 5.27 7.29
N ILE A 59 -17.38 5.18 8.61
CA ILE A 59 -18.69 5.39 9.22
C ILE A 59 -19.13 6.86 9.05
N ALA A 60 -18.25 7.80 9.37
CA ALA A 60 -18.52 9.23 9.27
C ALA A 60 -18.84 9.66 7.83
N GLU A 61 -18.14 9.09 6.84
CA GLU A 61 -18.36 9.36 5.42
C GLU A 61 -19.49 8.52 4.80
N GLY A 62 -20.19 7.67 5.59
CA GLY A 62 -21.32 6.88 5.10
C GLY A 62 -20.96 5.72 4.16
N VAL A 63 -19.70 5.28 4.15
CA VAL A 63 -19.16 4.24 3.26
C VAL A 63 -18.69 2.99 4.02
N TYR A 64 -19.25 2.75 5.20
CA TYR A 64 -18.88 1.61 6.04
C TYR A 64 -19.35 0.28 5.43
N ASP A 65 -18.41 -0.66 5.32
CA ASP A 65 -18.66 -2.06 4.97
C ASP A 65 -17.85 -2.96 5.93
N PRO A 66 -18.49 -3.87 6.69
CA PRO A 66 -17.81 -4.75 7.64
C PRO A 66 -16.79 -5.70 6.98
N LEU A 67 -16.91 -5.97 5.67
CA LEU A 67 -15.98 -6.80 4.91
C LEU A 67 -14.80 -6.00 4.31
N ARG A 68 -14.80 -4.67 4.43
CA ARG A 68 -13.80 -3.78 3.82
C ARG A 68 -12.95 -3.09 4.88
N ASP A 69 -12.33 -3.88 5.73
CA ASP A 69 -11.40 -3.36 6.74
C ASP A 69 -10.15 -2.71 6.12
N PHE A 70 -9.24 -2.23 6.98
CA PHE A 70 -8.02 -1.60 6.50
C PHE A 70 -7.12 -2.57 5.70
N HIS A 71 -7.16 -3.88 6.01
CA HIS A 71 -6.39 -4.89 5.27
C HIS A 71 -6.96 -5.12 3.86
N ALA A 72 -8.26 -4.94 3.66
CA ALA A 72 -8.91 -5.07 2.36
C ALA A 72 -8.28 -4.16 1.30
N LEU A 73 -7.68 -3.02 1.67
CA LEU A 73 -6.92 -2.17 0.74
C LEU A 73 -5.77 -2.92 0.07
N ARG A 74 -5.00 -3.67 0.86
CA ARG A 74 -3.86 -4.47 0.37
C ARG A 74 -4.32 -5.65 -0.48
N THR A 75 -5.39 -6.33 -0.06
CA THR A 75 -6.00 -7.41 -0.85
C THR A 75 -6.49 -6.87 -2.19
N ASN A 76 -7.20 -5.74 -2.17
CA ASN A 76 -7.72 -5.12 -3.38
C ASN A 76 -6.57 -4.67 -4.32
N PHE A 77 -5.51 -4.09 -3.79
CA PHE A 77 -4.32 -3.75 -4.57
C PHE A 77 -3.73 -4.97 -5.30
N ASN A 78 -3.56 -6.10 -4.61
CA ASN A 78 -3.09 -7.34 -5.25
C ASN A 78 -4.03 -7.86 -6.33
N VAL A 79 -5.34 -7.86 -6.02
CA VAL A 79 -6.38 -8.34 -6.94
C VAL A 79 -6.43 -7.48 -8.20
N MET A 80 -6.34 -6.16 -8.06
CA MET A 80 -6.33 -5.25 -9.20
C MET A 80 -5.08 -5.43 -10.06
N LEU A 81 -3.90 -5.57 -9.45
CA LEU A 81 -2.68 -5.89 -10.21
C LEU A 81 -2.82 -7.22 -10.96
N LYS A 82 -3.37 -8.26 -10.31
CA LYS A 82 -3.61 -9.56 -10.94
C LYS A 82 -4.57 -9.45 -12.13
N ARG A 83 -5.68 -8.71 -11.97
CA ARG A 83 -6.68 -8.47 -13.02
C ARG A 83 -6.11 -7.68 -14.21
N ARG A 84 -5.08 -6.88 -13.97
CA ARG A 84 -4.34 -6.16 -15.03
C ARG A 84 -3.15 -6.95 -15.57
N HIS A 85 -3.10 -8.26 -15.32
CA HIS A 85 -2.06 -9.16 -15.81
C HIS A 85 -0.64 -8.79 -15.37
N CYS A 86 -0.49 -8.08 -14.23
CA CYS A 86 0.82 -7.82 -13.65
C CYS A 86 1.47 -9.15 -13.22
N PRO A 87 2.74 -9.41 -13.62
CA PRO A 87 3.46 -10.63 -13.28
C PRO A 87 3.43 -10.94 -11.78
N LEU A 88 3.36 -12.23 -11.42
CA LEU A 88 3.29 -12.67 -10.02
C LEU A 88 4.49 -12.18 -9.22
N GLU A 89 5.68 -12.22 -9.83
CA GLU A 89 6.94 -11.75 -9.26
C GLU A 89 6.86 -10.28 -8.81
N ILE A 90 6.52 -9.39 -9.74
CA ILE A 90 6.36 -7.95 -9.48
C ILE A 90 5.30 -7.70 -8.40
N ARG A 91 4.16 -8.41 -8.45
CA ARG A 91 3.12 -8.30 -7.41
C ARG A 91 3.63 -8.71 -6.04
N LYS A 92 4.37 -9.82 -5.94
CA LYS A 92 4.97 -10.30 -4.68
C LYS A 92 5.98 -9.29 -4.14
N ARG A 93 6.83 -8.69 -4.98
CA ARG A 93 7.78 -7.62 -4.59
C ARG A 93 7.06 -6.38 -4.06
N LEU A 94 6.04 -5.89 -4.76
CA LEU A 94 5.26 -4.71 -4.35
C LEU A 94 4.54 -4.92 -3.00
N ILE A 95 3.99 -6.11 -2.81
CA ILE A 95 3.29 -6.50 -1.59
C ILE A 95 4.31 -6.84 -0.48
N GLY A 96 5.52 -7.26 -0.81
CA GLY A 96 6.53 -7.72 0.16
C GLY A 96 6.24 -9.14 0.65
N HIS A 97 5.88 -10.04 -0.27
CA HIS A 97 5.80 -11.48 -0.03
C HIS A 97 7.02 -12.15 -0.65
N GLU A 98 7.56 -13.17 0.02
CA GLU A 98 8.67 -13.97 -0.50
C GLU A 98 8.25 -14.77 -1.75
N LEU A 99 9.16 -14.79 -2.72
CA LEU A 99 9.09 -15.68 -3.87
C LEU A 99 9.60 -17.05 -3.44
N LYS A 100 8.70 -17.87 -2.87
CA LYS A 100 8.96 -19.29 -2.64
C LYS A 100 8.82 -20.06 -3.95
N ASP A 101 9.79 -19.90 -4.85
CA ASP A 101 9.91 -20.71 -6.05
C ASP A 101 11.38 -21.08 -6.26
N VAL A 102 11.66 -22.38 -6.43
CA VAL A 102 13.02 -22.96 -6.46
C VAL A 102 13.84 -22.38 -7.62
N THR A 103 13.16 -21.97 -8.69
CA THR A 103 13.79 -21.40 -9.88
C THR A 103 14.23 -19.95 -9.67
N GLU A 104 13.48 -19.15 -8.92
CA GLU A 104 13.86 -17.75 -8.66
C GLU A 104 14.92 -17.63 -7.56
N GLU A 105 14.89 -18.52 -6.56
CA GLU A 105 15.88 -18.56 -5.48
C GLU A 105 17.31 -18.83 -5.98
N HIS A 106 17.46 -19.49 -7.13
CA HIS A 106 18.76 -19.86 -7.70
C HIS A 106 19.18 -19.07 -8.94
N TYR A 107 18.24 -18.53 -9.72
CA TYR A 107 18.55 -17.93 -11.03
C TYR A 107 18.22 -16.44 -11.16
N ASP A 108 17.40 -15.85 -10.29
CA ASP A 108 17.10 -14.42 -10.29
C ASP A 108 16.85 -13.87 -8.87
N PRO A 109 17.91 -13.76 -8.04
CA PRO A 109 17.77 -13.29 -6.66
C PRO A 109 17.39 -11.79 -6.54
N GLU A 110 17.58 -11.01 -7.61
CA GLU A 110 17.25 -9.58 -7.64
C GLU A 110 15.84 -9.31 -8.16
N GLY A 111 15.31 -10.19 -9.02
CA GLY A 111 13.99 -10.12 -9.64
C GLY A 111 13.89 -9.06 -10.73
N SER A 112 13.08 -9.30 -11.74
CA SER A 112 12.65 -8.38 -12.80
C SER A 112 12.29 -6.99 -12.24
N PRO A 113 12.92 -5.91 -12.71
CA PRO A 113 12.78 -4.60 -12.11
C PRO A 113 11.35 -4.05 -12.25
N ILE A 114 10.85 -3.41 -11.19
CA ILE A 114 9.46 -2.89 -11.11
C ILE A 114 9.15 -1.89 -12.25
N VAL A 115 10.18 -1.25 -12.81
CA VAL A 115 10.08 -0.24 -13.89
C VAL A 115 9.57 -0.79 -15.23
N GLU A 116 9.65 -2.11 -15.45
CA GLU A 116 9.26 -2.71 -16.75
C GLU A 116 7.77 -3.12 -16.83
N CYS A 117 7.01 -3.03 -15.74
CA CYS A 117 5.59 -3.36 -15.77
C CYS A 117 4.77 -2.22 -16.38
N HIS A 118 4.74 -2.14 -17.71
CA HIS A 118 3.80 -1.31 -18.44
C HIS A 118 2.38 -1.87 -18.25
N ILE A 119 1.64 -1.34 -17.27
CA ILE A 119 0.21 -1.65 -17.12
C ILE A 119 -0.52 -0.89 -18.23
N PRO A 120 -1.18 -1.57 -19.19
CA PRO A 120 -1.91 -0.87 -20.23
C PRO A 120 -2.99 0.03 -19.62
N GLU A 121 -2.86 1.33 -19.85
CA GLU A 121 -3.83 2.35 -19.44
C GLU A 121 -5.11 2.19 -20.27
N GLY A 122 -6.08 1.41 -19.79
CA GLY A 122 -7.31 1.20 -20.58
C GLY A 122 -8.47 0.43 -19.96
N SER A 123 -8.65 0.36 -18.65
CA SER A 123 -9.85 -0.28 -18.08
C SER A 123 -10.26 0.27 -16.72
N MET A 124 -10.54 1.57 -16.67
CA MET A 124 -11.50 2.10 -15.69
C MET A 124 -12.90 1.73 -16.15
N ALA A 125 -13.28 0.46 -16.04
CA ALA A 125 -14.67 0.06 -16.07
C ALA A 125 -15.23 0.34 -14.67
N VAL A 126 -15.82 1.51 -14.53
CA VAL A 126 -16.80 1.78 -13.47
C VAL A 126 -17.98 0.86 -13.76
N SER A 127 -18.35 0.03 -12.79
CA SER A 127 -19.66 -0.64 -12.73
C SER A 127 -20.36 -0.15 -11.48
#